data_AF-A0A448MNZ8-F1
#
_entry.id   AF-A0A448MNZ8-F1
#
_cell.length_a   1.000
_cell.length_b   1.000
_cell.length_c   1.000
_cell.angle_alpha   90.00
_cell.angle_beta   90.00
_cell.angle_gamma   90.00
#
_symmetry.space_group_name_H-M   'P 1'
#
loop_
_entity.id
_entity.type
_entity.pdbx_description
1 polymer ?
#
loop_
_entity_poly.entity_id
_entity_poly.type
_entity_poly.pdbx_seq_one_letter_code
_entity_poly.pdbx_strand_id
1 'polypeptide(L)' 'MTKSCVNAEFQAHVKRILEEQKGKRVYKFSYQGKEYWLKQPERLSGVWLLLKPYPKNLLK' A
#
# COMPACT_ATOMS: atom_id res chain seq x y z
N MET A 1 -0.46 4.13 -30.44
CA MET A 1 -1.29 4.70 -29.36
C MET A 1 -1.74 3.60 -28.41
N THR A 2 -0.92 3.18 -27.43
CA THR A 2 -1.27 2.05 -26.52
C THR A 2 -0.60 2.14 -25.14
N LYS A 3 -0.29 3.35 -24.65
CA LYS A 3 0.37 3.51 -23.32
C LYS A 3 -0.59 3.76 -22.15
N SER A 4 -1.87 4.09 -22.42
CA SER A 4 -2.80 4.54 -21.38
C SER A 4 -3.66 3.42 -20.76
N CYS A 5 -4.12 2.44 -21.56
CA CYS A 5 -5.06 1.41 -21.10
C CYS A 5 -4.43 0.34 -20.18
N VAL A 6 -3.17 -0.05 -20.43
CA VAL A 6 -2.44 -1.05 -19.60
C VAL A 6 -2.30 -0.58 -18.15
N ASN A 7 -2.31 0.73 -17.93
CA ASN A 7 -2.17 1.32 -16.60
C ASN A 7 -3.47 1.15 -15.78
N ALA A 8 -4.65 1.20 -16.40
CA ALA A 8 -5.92 1.17 -15.67
C ALA A 8 -6.22 -0.21 -15.07
N GLU A 9 -6.02 -1.28 -15.84
CA GLU A 9 -6.22 -2.66 -15.37
C GLU A 9 -5.22 -3.03 -14.26
N PHE A 10 -3.95 -2.65 -14.45
CA PHE A 10 -2.92 -2.87 -13.43
C PHE A 10 -3.24 -2.10 -12.15
N GLN A 11 -3.68 -0.83 -12.26
CA GLN A 11 -4.11 -0.05 -11.10
C GLN A 11 -5.31 -0.66 -10.38
N ALA A 12 -6.31 -1.14 -11.11
CA ALA A 12 -7.46 -1.82 -10.52
C ALA A 12 -7.04 -3.10 -9.79
N HIS A 13 -6.14 -3.88 -10.39
CA HIS A 13 -5.58 -5.07 -9.77
C HIS A 13 -4.80 -4.75 -8.49
N VAL A 14 -3.94 -3.73 -8.51
CA VAL A 14 -3.19 -3.27 -7.33
C VAL A 14 -4.13 -2.75 -6.24
N LYS A 15 -5.18 -1.99 -6.58
CA LYS A 15 -6.19 -1.54 -5.62
C LYS A 15 -6.89 -2.70 -4.93
N ARG A 16 -7.26 -3.74 -5.69
CA ARG A 16 -7.86 -4.96 -5.12
C ARG A 16 -6.90 -5.65 -4.13
N ILE A 17 -5.64 -5.83 -4.51
CA ILE A 17 -4.62 -6.42 -3.62
C ILE A 17 -4.41 -5.57 -2.37
N LEU A 18 -4.41 -4.24 -2.50
CA LEU A 18 -4.25 -3.32 -1.38
C LEU A 18 -5.35 -3.51 -0.32
N GLU A 19 -6.61 -3.65 -0.74
CA GLU A 19 -7.71 -3.91 0.19
C GLU A 19 -7.64 -5.32 0.79
N GLU A 20 -7.32 -6.34 -0.02
CA GLU A 20 -7.19 -7.73 0.46
C GLU A 20 -6.03 -7.92 1.45
N GLN A 21 -4.94 -7.17 1.30
CA GLN A 21 -3.70 -7.34 2.07
C GLN A 21 -3.40 -6.14 2.98
N LYS A 22 -4.44 -5.38 3.34
CA LYS A 22 -4.33 -4.16 4.14
C LYS A 22 -3.61 -4.41 5.46
N GLY A 23 -2.62 -3.57 5.74
CA GLY A 23 -1.83 -3.66 6.97
C GLY A 23 -0.59 -4.56 6.87
N LYS A 24 -0.41 -5.32 5.78
CA LYS A 24 0.88 -5.97 5.49
C LYS A 24 1.84 -4.94 4.88
N ARG A 25 2.93 -4.63 5.59
CA ARG A 25 3.92 -3.63 5.16
C ARG A 25 4.49 -3.90 3.76
N VAL A 26 4.77 -5.16 3.44
CA VAL A 26 5.27 -5.57 2.13
C VAL A 26 4.54 -6.84 1.72
N TYR A 27 3.96 -6.84 0.52
CA TYR A 27 3.27 -8.00 -0.04
C TYR A 27 3.76 -8.28 -1.45
N LYS A 28 4.22 -9.51 -1.70
CA LYS A 28 4.69 -9.95 -3.02
C LYS A 28 3.52 -10.53 -3.81
N PHE A 29 3.40 -10.19 -5.10
CA PHE A 29 2.38 -10.73 -6.00
C PHE A 29 2.88 -10.83 -7.44
N SER A 30 2.29 -11.75 -8.20
CA SER A 30 2.59 -11.96 -9.62
C SER A 30 1.52 -11.30 -10.51
N TYR A 31 1.93 -10.58 -11.56
CA TYR A 31 1.03 -10.03 -12.57
C TYR A 31 1.65 -10.19 -13.96
N GLN A 32 0.94 -10.82 -14.89
CA GLN A 32 1.39 -11.08 -16.26
C GLN A 32 2.80 -11.71 -16.34
N GLY A 33 3.07 -12.69 -15.47
CA GLY A 33 4.36 -13.41 -15.43
C GLY A 33 5.52 -12.61 -14.82
N LYS A 34 5.26 -11.43 -14.25
CA LYS A 34 6.25 -10.61 -13.53
C LYS A 34 5.92 -10.57 -12.04
N GLU A 35 6.96 -10.50 -11.22
CA GLU A 35 6.87 -10.38 -9.77
C GLU A 35 6.93 -8.92 -9.32
N TYR A 36 6.04 -8.55 -8.41
CA TYR A 36 5.91 -7.21 -7.86
C TYR A 36 5.84 -7.23 -6.34
N TRP A 37 6.20 -6.09 -5.72
CA TRP A 37 6.07 -5.88 -4.28
C TRP A 37 5.21 -4.65 -4.01
N LEU A 38 4.06 -4.87 -3.40
CA LEU A 38 3.22 -3.82 -2.85
C LEU A 38 3.79 -3.40 -1.50
N LYS A 39 4.33 -2.17 -1.43
CA LYS A 39 4.80 -1.55 -0.19
C LYS A 39 3.68 -0.68 0.38
N GLN A 40 3.27 -0.97 1.61
CA GLN A 40 2.26 -0.23 2.35
C GLN A 40 2.91 0.48 3.54
N PRO A 41 2.41 1.66 3.94
CA PRO A 41 2.82 2.30 5.19
C PRO A 41 2.50 1.40 6.39
N GLU A 42 3.41 1.35 7.37
CA GLU A 42 3.07 0.80 8.67
C GLU A 42 2.06 1.71 9.36
N ARG A 43 1.00 1.11 9.89
CA ARG A 43 0.13 1.81 10.85
C ARG A 43 0.85 1.83 12.19
N LEU A 44 1.34 3.00 12.57
CA LEU A 44 1.90 3.23 13.90
C LEU A 44 0.81 3.00 14.95
N SER A 45 1.11 2.22 15.98
CA SER A 45 0.20 1.94 17.09
C SER A 45 0.87 2.17 18.43
N GLY A 46 0.06 2.56 19.43
CA GLY A 46 0.50 2.67 20.82
C GLY A 46 1.61 3.69 21.03
N VAL A 47 2.64 3.30 21.80
CA VAL A 47 3.72 4.19 22.26
C VAL A 47 4.50 4.82 21.10
N TRP A 48 4.55 4.17 19.94
CA TRP A 48 5.20 4.71 18.75
C TRP A 48 4.62 6.05 18.27
N LEU A 49 3.34 6.32 18.55
CA LEU A 49 2.72 7.61 18.25
C LEU A 49 3.28 8.73 19.13
N LEU A 50 3.61 8.43 20.39
CA LEU A 50 4.16 9.40 21.36
C LEU A 50 5.60 9.78 21.06
N LEU A 51 6.33 8.92 20.35
CA LEU A 51 7.72 9.16 19.95
C LEU A 51 7.85 10.07 18.72
N LYS A 52 6.74 10.40 18.04
CA LYS A 52 6.78 11.31 16.89
C LYS A 52 6.82 12.76 17.37
N PRO A 53 7.59 13.64 16.70
CA PRO A 53 7.44 15.06 16.91
C PRO A 53 5.99 15.41 16.51
N TYR A 54 5.23 15.95 17.47
CA TYR A 54 3.81 16.34 17.35
C TYR A 54 2.75 15.19 17.39
N PRO A 55 2.66 14.43 18.50
CA PRO A 55 1.72 13.31 18.64
C PRO A 55 0.24 13.73 18.59
N LYS A 56 -0.07 14.98 18.95
CA LYS A 56 -1.43 15.53 19.05
C LYS A 56 -2.18 15.58 17.70
N ASN A 57 -1.46 15.57 16.58
CA ASN A 57 -2.07 15.62 15.24
C ASN A 57 -2.52 14.24 14.72
N LEU A 58 -2.12 13.16 15.40
CA LEU A 58 -2.40 11.77 14.99
C LEU A 58 -3.61 11.14 15.70
N LEU A 59 -4.16 11.81 16.72
CA LEU A 59 -5.28 11.33 17.55
C LEU A 59 -6.62 12.04 17.24
N LYS A 60 -6.83 12.49 16.01
CA LYS A 60 -8.12 13.08 15.59
C LYS A 60 -9.14 12.01 15.24
#